data_AF-A0A7C5KZE8-F1
#
_entry.id   AF-A0A7C5KZE8-F1
#
_cell.length_a   1.000
_cell.length_b   1.000
_cell.length_c   1.000
_cell.angle_alpha   90.00
_cell.angle_beta   90.00
_cell.angle_gamma   90.00
#
_symmetry.space_group_name_H-M   'P 1'
#
loop_
_entity.id
_entity.type
_entity.pdbx_description
1 polymer ?
#
loop_
_entity_poly.entity_id
_entity_poly.type
_entity_poly.pdbx_seq_one_letter_code
_entity_poly.pdbx_strand_id
1 'polypeptide(L)' 'MKVLIVGSGGREHALAWKAAQSPLVNQVFVAPGNAGTAQENNIDNIDIGAEDIPALL' A
#
# COMPACT_ATOMS: atom_id res chain seq x y z
N MET A 1 10.91 0.48 8.58
CA MET A 1 11.06 0.13 7.15
C MET A 1 9.89 0.68 6.33
N LYS A 2 10.07 0.88 5.03
CA LYS A 2 8.96 1.16 4.10
C LYS A 2 8.42 -0.16 3.55
N VAL A 3 7.11 -0.30 3.45
CA VAL A 3 6.43 -1.49 2.92
C VAL A 3 5.67 -1.11 1.67
N LEU A 4 5.74 -1.94 0.62
CA LEU A 4 4.93 -1.81 -0.59
C LEU A 4 3.96 -3.00 -0.66
N ILE A 5 2.67 -2.70 -0.86
CA ILE A 5 1.63 -3.69 -1.14
C ILE A 5 1.13 -3.48 -2.57
N VAL A 6 1.06 -4.55 -3.34
CA VAL A 6 0.66 -4.51 -4.76
C VAL A 6 -0.76 -5.04 -4.92
N GLY A 7 -1.63 -4.23 -5.50
CA GLY A 7 -3.05 -4.47 -5.77
C GLY A 7 -3.96 -3.35 -5.25
N SER A 8 -5.27 -3.52 -5.46
CA SER A 8 -6.29 -2.51 -5.18
C SER A 8 -7.55 -3.07 -4.52
N GLY A 9 -7.56 -4.35 -4.15
CA GLY A 9 -8.71 -5.00 -3.53
C GLY A 9 -8.82 -4.73 -2.03
N GLY A 10 -9.91 -5.21 -1.42
CA GLY A 10 -10.11 -5.14 0.03
C GLY A 10 -9.08 -5.97 0.82
N ARG A 11 -8.53 -7.03 0.22
CA ARG A 11 -7.45 -7.82 0.82
C ARG A 11 -6.19 -6.98 1.00
N GLU A 12 -5.80 -6.25 -0.03
CA GLU A 12 -4.61 -5.39 0.00
C GLU A 12 -4.79 -4.23 0.98
N HIS A 13 -6.00 -3.66 1.06
CA HIS A 13 -6.34 -2.69 2.10
C HIS A 13 -6.16 -3.28 3.50
N ALA A 14 -6.74 -4.45 3.79
CA ALA A 14 -6.61 -5.08 5.11
C ALA A 14 -5.14 -5.38 5.49
N LEU A 15 -4.32 -5.82 4.53
CA LEU A 15 -2.90 -6.02 4.72
C LEU A 15 -2.17 -4.69 5.00
N ALA A 16 -2.47 -3.64 4.24
CA ALA A 16 -1.85 -2.33 4.39
C ALA A 16 -2.21 -1.71 5.74
N TRP A 17 -3.50 -1.75 6.10
CA TRP A 17 -4.02 -1.32 7.39
C TRP A 17 -3.33 -2.03 8.55
N LYS A 18 -3.10 -3.34 8.44
CA LYS A 18 -2.43 -4.08 9.51
C LYS A 18 -0.93 -3.79 9.58
N ALA A 19 -0.27 -3.65 8.43
CA ALA A 19 1.15 -3.32 8.35
C ALA A 19 1.46 -1.94 8.95
N ALA A 20 0.61 -0.94 8.70
CA ALA A 20 0.78 0.43 9.19
C ALA A 20 0.77 0.56 10.72
N GLN A 21 0.26 -0.43 11.45
CA GLN A 21 0.22 -0.46 12.92
C GLN A 21 1.52 -0.98 13.55
N SER A 22 2.42 -1.58 12.77
CA SER A 22 3.65 -2.17 13.31
C SER A 22 4.66 -1.07 13.69
N PRO A 23 5.27 -1.11 14.89
CA PRO A 23 6.32 -0.16 15.26
C PRO A 23 7.59 -0.30 14.41
N LEU A 24 7.71 -1.38 13.62
CA LEU A 24 8.81 -1.60 12.70
C LEU A 24 8.57 -0.93 11.33
N VAL A 25 7.34 -0.49 11.03
CA VAL A 25 6.94 0.08 9.73
C VAL A 25 6.85 1.60 9.85
N ASN A 26 7.59 2.30 8.99
CA ASN A 26 7.60 3.77 8.95
C ASN A 26 6.53 4.33 8.01
N GLN A 27 6.20 3.62 6.93
CA GLN A 27 5.25 4.04 5.90
C GLN A 27 4.81 2.81 5.10
N VAL A 28 3.53 2.75 4.71
CA VAL A 28 3.02 1.78 3.73
C VAL A 28 2.68 2.49 2.43
N PHE A 29 3.08 1.91 1.31
CA PHE A 29 2.64 2.30 -0.03
C PHE A 29 1.75 1.22 -0.62
N VAL A 30 0.73 1.61 -1.39
CA VAL A 30 -0.15 0.67 -2.09
C VAL A 30 -0.21 1.03 -3.58
N ALA A 31 0.08 0.06 -4.45
CA ALA A 31 0.16 0.25 -5.90
C ALA A 31 -0.90 -0.62 -6.63
N PRO A 32 -1.95 -0.06 -7.26
CA PRO A 32 -2.33 1.36 -7.25
C PRO A 32 -3.16 1.77 -6.02
N GLY A 33 -3.58 0.81 -5.19
CA GLY A 33 -4.49 1.07 -4.07
C GLY A 33 -5.93 1.37 -4.49
N ASN A 34 -6.74 1.81 -3.54
CA ASN A 34 -8.15 2.15 -3.74
C ASN A 34 -8.57 3.36 -2.87
N ALA A 35 -9.85 3.74 -2.95
CA ALA A 35 -10.39 4.87 -2.18
C ALA A 35 -10.33 4.68 -0.66
N GLY A 36 -10.33 3.42 -0.18
CA GLY A 36 -10.20 3.08 1.23
C GLY A 36 -8.77 3.30 1.74
N THR A 37 -7.77 2.75 1.04
CA THR A 37 -6.36 2.94 1.41
C THR A 37 -5.92 4.40 1.36
N ALA A 38 -6.53 5.21 0.50
CA ALA A 38 -6.28 6.66 0.42
C ALA A 38 -6.76 7.47 1.65
N GLN A 39 -7.59 6.88 2.52
CA GLN A 39 -8.11 7.52 3.73
C GLN A 39 -7.43 7.04 5.01
N GLU A 40 -6.52 6.08 4.91
CA GLU A 40 -5.85 5.47 6.06
C GLU A 40 -4.62 6.28 6.49
N ASN A 41 -4.36 6.32 7.79
CA ASN A 41 -3.16 6.97 8.31
C ASN A 41 -1.92 6.13 7.98
N ASN A 42 -0.84 6.78 7.58
CA ASN A 42 0.46 6.14 7.30
C ASN A 42 0.44 5.16 6.11
N ILE A 43 -0.52 5.37 5.20
CA ILE A 43 -0.68 4.62 3.95
C ILE A 43 -0.82 5.62 2.79
N ASP A 44 0.00 5.46 1.75
CA ASP A 44 -0.09 6.28 0.54
C ASP A 44 -0.35 5.41 -0.68
N ASN A 45 -1.31 5.80 -1.51
CA ASN A 45 -1.48 5.19 -2.83
C ASN A 45 -0.44 5.79 -3.80
N ILE A 46 0.16 4.95 -4.63
CA ILE A 46 1.06 5.38 -5.70
C ILE A 46 0.48 5.01 -7.05
N ASP A 47 0.60 5.91 -8.03
CA ASP A 47 0.05 5.74 -9.37
C ASP A 47 0.94 4.81 -10.22
N ILE A 48 1.01 3.55 -9.78
CA ILE A 48 1.73 2.47 -10.45
C ILE A 48 0.78 1.28 -10.57
N GLY A 49 0.61 0.77 -11.78
CA GLY A 49 -0.21 -0.41 -12.03
C GLY A 49 0.37 -1.66 -11.37
N ALA A 50 -0.49 -2.54 -10.89
CA ALA A 50 -0.07 -3.76 -10.20
C ALA A 50 0.78 -4.73 -11.07
N GLU A 51 0.69 -4.59 -12.39
CA GLU A 51 1.43 -5.39 -13.38
C GLU A 51 2.60 -4.61 -14.02
N ASP A 52 2.82 -3.34 -13.64
CA ASP A 52 3.95 -2.53 -14.14
C ASP A 52 5.22 -2.87 -13.35
N ILE A 53 5.75 -4.06 -13.59
CA ILE A 53 6.92 -4.60 -12.88
C ILE A 53 8.13 -3.66 -12.96
N PRO A 54 8.47 -3.05 -14.12
CA PRO A 54 9.57 -2.10 -14.19
C PRO A 54 9.43 -0.88 -13.26
N ALA A 55 8.21 -0.37 -13.08
CA ALA A 55 7.97 0.78 -12.19
C ALA A 55 7.94 0.39 -10.69
N LEU A 56 7.69 -0.88 -10.36
CA LEU A 56 7.60 -1.39 -8.99
C LEU A 56 8.96 -1.68 -8.33
N LEU A 57 10.04 -1.74 -9.10
CA LEU A 57 11.40 -2.07 -8.67
C LEU A 57 12.27 -0.82 -8.47
#